data_AF-A0A956H8J1-F1
#
_entry.id   AF-A0A956H8J1-F1
#
_cell.length_a   1.000
_cell.length_b   1.000
_cell.length_c   1.000
_cell.angle_alpha   90.00
_cell.angle_beta   90.00
_cell.angle_gamma   90.00
#
_symmetry.space_group_name_H-M   'P 1'
#
loop_
_entity.id
_entity.type
_entity.pdbx_description
1 polymer ?
#
loop_
_entity_poly.entity_id
_entity_poly.type
_entity_poly.pdbx_seq_one_letter_code
_entity_poly.pdbx_strand_id
1 'polypeptide(L)' 'MTWPRGASGAGSPMADRKVSFLDAPVVGSRPQADAGALVFLVGGEAGELERARPILATMGAAIHHV' A
#
# COMPACT_ATOMS: atom_id res chain seq x y z
N MET A 1 20.56 2.77 -3.77
CA MET A 1 19.13 2.94 -3.44
C MET A 1 18.84 2.09 -2.20
N THR A 2 18.93 2.67 -1.01
CA THR A 2 18.74 1.92 0.24
C THR A 2 17.34 2.19 0.75
N TRP A 3 16.48 1.18 0.75
CA TRP A 3 15.23 1.22 1.51
C TRP A 3 15.57 0.96 2.99
N PRO A 4 15.51 1.96 3.89
CA PRO A 4 15.91 1.75 5.26
C PRO A 4 14.70 1.28 6.08
N ARG A 5 14.89 0.17 6.79
CA ARG A 5 14.14 -0.31 7.97
C ARG A 5 12.88 0.49 8.33
N GLY A 6 11.70 -0.06 8.03
CA GLY A 6 10.46 0.47 8.61
C GLY A 6 9.17 0.05 7.89
N ALA A 7 8.86 -1.24 7.85
CA ALA A 7 7.49 -1.73 7.63
C ALA A 7 6.58 -1.50 8.88
N SER A 8 6.84 -0.43 9.63
CA SER A 8 6.05 -0.02 10.78
C SER A 8 6.30 1.48 10.93
N GLY A 9 5.24 2.29 10.99
CA GLY A 9 5.30 3.76 10.97
C GLY A 9 6.09 4.44 12.11
N ALA A 10 6.81 3.70 12.94
CA ALA A 10 7.70 4.22 13.97
C ALA A 10 9.10 4.44 13.41
N GLY A 11 9.34 5.62 12.81
CA GLY A 11 10.70 6.07 12.46
C GLY A 11 10.86 6.80 11.12
N SER A 12 9.78 7.00 10.35
CA SER A 12 9.86 7.78 9.11
C SER A 12 9.85 9.29 9.39
N PRO A 13 10.59 10.13 8.62
CA PRO A 13 10.60 11.60 8.73
C PRO A 13 9.24 12.26 8.44
N MET A 14 8.18 11.46 8.29
CA MET A 14 6.80 11.87 8.08
C MET A 14 5.96 11.92 9.36
N ALA A 15 6.47 11.43 10.50
CA ALA A 15 5.76 11.47 11.78
C ALA A 15 5.36 12.90 12.18
N ASP A 16 6.22 13.89 11.91
CA ASP A 16 5.93 15.31 12.18
C ASP A 16 4.93 15.94 11.18
N ARG A 17 4.60 15.26 10.08
CA ARG A 17 3.78 15.83 9.00
C ARG A 17 2.30 15.38 9.02
N LYS A 18 1.84 14.66 10.05
CA LYS A 18 0.48 14.08 10.12
C LYS A 18 0.09 13.34 8.83
N VAL A 19 1.04 12.64 8.22
CA VAL A 19 0.82 11.85 7.01
C VAL A 19 0.69 10.40 7.40
N SER A 20 -0.38 9.77 6.92
CA SER A 20 -0.61 8.34 7.09
C SER A 20 0.13 7.54 6.03
N PHE A 21 0.64 6.37 6.41
CA PHE A 21 1.48 5.54 5.56
C PHE A 21 0.93 4.11 5.48
N LEU A 22 0.89 3.58 4.25
CA LEU A 22 0.56 2.19 3.94
C LEU A 22 1.70 1.62 3.09
N ASP A 23 2.26 0.49 3.51
CA ASP A 23 3.20 -0.28 2.70
C ASP A 23 2.40 -1.28 1.87
N ALA A 24 2.44 -1.19 0.55
CA ALA A 24 1.57 -1.99 -0.32
C ALA A 24 2.37 -2.68 -1.45
N PRO A 25 3.27 -3.65 -1.12
CA PRO A 25 3.87 -4.51 -2.14
C PRO A 25 2.79 -5.13 -3.03
N VAL A 26 3.08 -5.15 -4.32
CA VAL A 26 2.14 -5.58 -5.35
C VAL A 26 2.70 -6.76 -6.15
N VAL A 27 1.83 -7.70 -6.45
CA VAL A 27 2.12 -8.84 -7.31
C VAL A 27 1.36 -8.67 -8.62
N GLY A 28 2.10 -8.70 -9.73
CA GLY A 28 1.54 -8.65 -11.08
C GLY A 28 2.43 -7.90 -12.05
N SER A 29 2.07 -7.97 -13.33
CA SER A 29 2.75 -7.35 -14.45
C SER A 29 2.04 -6.07 -14.91
N ARG A 30 2.70 -5.28 -15.77
CA ARG A 30 2.10 -4.06 -16.35
C ARG A 30 0.76 -4.33 -17.07
N PRO A 31 0.61 -5.36 -17.93
CA PRO A 31 -0.69 -5.68 -18.52
C PRO A 31 -1.77 -6.04 -17.48
N GLN A 32 -1.38 -6.69 -16.37
CA GLN A 32 -2.32 -6.98 -15.29
C GLN A 32 -2.72 -5.71 -14.52
N ALA A 33 -1.85 -4.71 -14.44
CA ALA A 33 -2.19 -3.39 -13.91
C ALA A 33 -3.26 -2.69 -14.74
N ASP A 34 -3.09 -2.65 -16.07
CA ASP A 34 -4.10 -2.12 -17.00
C ASP A 34 -5.44 -2.87 -16.92
N ALA A 35 -5.39 -4.19 -16.70
CA ALA A 35 -6.58 -5.02 -16.59
C ALA A 35 -7.24 -5.00 -15.20
N GLY A 36 -6.72 -4.24 -14.22
CA GLY A 36 -7.26 -4.21 -12.87
C GLY A 36 -7.06 -5.52 -12.08
N ALA A 37 -6.02 -6.29 -12.42
CA ALA A 37 -5.80 -7.66 -11.96
C ALA A 37 -4.61 -7.81 -11.00
N LEU A 38 -4.12 -6.72 -10.40
CA LEU A 38 -3.03 -6.78 -9.43
C LEU A 38 -3.51 -7.33 -8.08
N VAL A 39 -2.56 -7.90 -7.32
CA VAL A 39 -2.77 -8.29 -5.93
C VAL A 39 -1.94 -7.40 -5.03
N PHE A 40 -2.60 -6.69 -4.11
CA PHE A 40 -1.95 -5.84 -3.12
C PHE A 40 -1.89 -6.53 -1.76
N LEU A 41 -0.71 -6.50 -1.14
CA LEU A 41 -0.47 -6.94 0.22
C LEU A 41 -0.18 -5.69 1.05
N VAL A 42 -1.20 -5.14 1.70
CA VAL A 42 -1.10 -3.84 2.36
C VAL A 42 -0.84 -4.01 3.86
N GLY A 43 0.25 -3.46 4.35
CA GLY A 43 0.53 -3.30 5.78
C GLY A 43 0.27 -1.86 6.23
N GLY A 44 -0.29 -1.70 7.42
CA GLY A 44 -0.58 -0.40 8.01
C GLY A 44 -1.89 -0.36 8.80
N GLU A 45 -2.39 0.84 9.08
CA GLU A 45 -3.63 1.04 9.84
C GLU A 45 -4.86 0.73 8.97
N ALA A 46 -5.87 0.07 9.55
CA ALA A 46 -7.04 -0.41 8.82
C ALA A 46 -7.91 0.74 8.31
N GLY A 47 -8.14 1.77 9.11
CA GLY A 47 -8.89 2.96 8.71
C GLY A 47 -8.21 3.69 7.55
N GLU A 48 -6.88 3.75 7.53
CA GLU A 48 -6.10 4.28 6.42
C GLU A 48 -6.26 3.45 5.14
N LEU A 49 -6.22 2.12 5.27
CA LEU A 49 -6.47 1.21 4.15
C LEU A 49 -7.86 1.41 3.58
N GLU A 50 -8.90 1.51 4.41
CA GLU A 50 -10.26 1.70 3.93
C GLU A 50 -10.43 3.01 3.16
N ARG A 51 -9.70 4.08 3.54
CA ARG A 51 -9.66 5.33 2.76
C ARG A 51 -8.97 5.16 1.40
N ALA A 52 -7.89 4.36 1.34
CA ALA A 52 -7.13 4.12 0.12
C ALA A 52 -7.73 3.02 -0.79
N ARG A 53 -8.59 2.16 -0.24
CA ARG A 53 -9.21 0.99 -0.89
C ARG A 53 -9.83 1.27 -2.26
N PRO A 54 -10.64 2.34 -2.49
CA PRO A 54 -11.21 2.60 -3.81
C PRO A 54 -10.15 2.88 -4.89
N ILE A 55 -9.02 3.49 -4.52
CA ILE A 55 -7.93 3.77 -5.45
C ILE A 55 -7.20 2.47 -5.78
N LEU A 56 -6.86 1.67 -4.77
CA LEU A 56 -6.19 0.38 -4.96
C LEU A 56 -7.04 -0.60 -5.79
N ALA A 57 -8.36 -0.58 -5.58
CA ALA A 57 -9.29 -1.43 -6.32
C ALA A 57 -9.43 -1.07 -7.81
N THR A 58 -8.94 0.09 -8.24
CA THR A 58 -8.94 0.46 -9.67
C THR A 58 -7.96 -0.40 -10.46
N MET A 59 -6.84 -0.80 -9.84
CA MET A 59 -5.78 -1.60 -10.46
C MET A 59 -5.72 -3.03 -9.91
N GLY A 60 -6.42 -3.32 -8.81
CA GLY A 60 -6.30 -4.55 -8.06
C GLY A 60 -7.56 -5.40 -8.05
N ALA A 61 -7.39 -6.69 -8.32
CA ALA A 61 -8.44 -7.68 -8.18
C ALA A 61 -8.54 -8.20 -6.73
N ALA A 62 -7.45 -8.09 -5.95
CA ALA A 62 -7.42 -8.50 -4.55
C ALA A 62 -6.57 -7.55 -3.70
N ILE A 63 -7.05 -7.26 -2.51
CA ILE A 63 -6.38 -6.44 -1.50
C ILE A 63 -6.39 -7.23 -0.19
N HIS A 64 -5.20 -7.61 0.28
CA HIS A 64 -5.01 -8.32 1.54
C HIS A 64 -4.39 -7.36 2.55
N HIS A 65 -5.07 -7.15 3.67
CA HIS A 65 -4.51 -6.41 4.80
C HIS A 65 -3.71 -7.39 5.67
N VAL A 66 -2.45 -7.05 5.98
CA VAL A 66 -1.50 -7.91 6.73
C VAL A 66 -0.90 -7.21 7.93
#